data_AF-A0A8H4IU54-F1
#
_entry.id   AF-A0A8H4IU54-F1
#
_cell.length_a   1.000
_cell.length_b   1.000
_cell.length_c   1.000
_cell.angle_alpha   90.00
_cell.angle_beta   90.00
_cell.angle_gamma   90.00
#
_symmetry.space_group_name_H-M   'P 1'
#
loop_
_entity.id
_entity.type
_entity.pdbx_description
1 polymer ?
#
loop_
_entity_poly.entity_id
_entity_poly.type
_entity_poly.pdbx_seq_one_letter_code
_entity_poly.pdbx_strand_id
1 'polypeptide(L)'
;MSGIEVVGLVLGAIPLAAKAFKVYAESVSTVGRYRKYKHILRDLYQEIDSERIEYLNTCELLLDGIVADNAQKTRLLQTPGGDEWKGSELEDRLKRRLVGSYETYKNIIENMNNTVEEINALLKLGPDGKVSLERLNQMPFAEALLSLVKVQLDKTRRFKDELQRIKFSINKANYEELIAKITRNNSIDRKLPDFEIIQKTAIKVYNALSTHLQWTPTVDAPKKKGDIRVSKCQCSIKQLLHPRRLKSLKNPQLV
;
A
#
# COMPACT_ATOMS: atom_id res chain seq x y z
N MET A 1 -3.33 17.15 18.68
CA MET A 1 -3.20 17.64 17.29
C MET A 1 -3.92 16.67 16.37
N SER A 2 -4.28 17.06 15.15
CA SER A 2 -4.84 16.07 14.21
C SER A 2 -3.74 15.11 13.73
N GLY A 3 -4.09 13.87 13.38
CA GLY A 3 -3.10 12.87 12.96
C GLY A 3 -2.32 13.33 11.74
N ILE A 4 -3.00 13.96 10.77
CA ILE A 4 -2.33 14.51 9.60
C ILE A 4 -1.49 15.75 9.88
N GLU A 5 -1.92 16.64 10.77
CA GLU A 5 -1.12 17.81 11.15
C GLU A 5 0.23 17.39 11.75
N VAL A 6 0.23 16.33 12.56
CA VAL A 6 1.46 15.76 13.14
C VAL A 6 2.39 15.20 12.06
N VAL A 7 1.86 14.63 10.97
CA VAL A 7 2.69 14.21 9.82
C VAL A 7 3.46 15.40 9.25
N GLY A 8 2.76 16.52 9.04
CA GLY A 8 3.37 17.74 8.54
C GLY A 8 4.45 18.28 9.47
N LEU A 9 4.23 18.24 10.79
CA LEU A 9 5.23 18.64 11.78
C LEU A 9 6.48 17.76 11.75
N VAL A 10 6.31 16.45 11.76
CA VAL A 10 7.41 15.48 11.70
C VAL A 10 8.22 15.68 10.42
N LEU A 11 7.54 15.89 9.28
CA LEU A 11 8.18 16.17 7.99
C LEU A 11 9.04 17.45 8.02
N GLY A 12 8.62 18.47 8.77
CA GLY A 12 9.40 19.70 8.98
C GLY A 12 10.53 19.55 10.00
N ALA A 13 10.35 18.69 11.01
CA ALA A 13 11.27 18.55 12.13
C ALA A 13 12.48 17.63 11.84
N ILE A 14 12.31 16.57 11.03
CA ILE A 14 13.41 15.64 10.67
C ILE A 14 14.54 16.33 9.88
N PRO A 15 14.27 17.18 8.86
CA PRO A 15 15.32 17.90 8.14
C PRO A 15 16.19 18.77 9.06
N LEU A 16 15.62 19.33 10.13
CA LEU A 16 16.36 20.11 11.12
C LEU A 16 17.35 19.24 11.88
N ALA A 17 16.92 18.05 12.32
CA ALA A 17 17.79 17.07 12.95
C ALA A 17 18.94 16.67 12.02
N ALA A 18 18.64 16.30 10.78
CA ALA A 18 19.65 15.92 9.77
C ALA A 18 20.67 17.05 9.55
N LYS A 19 20.20 18.30 9.37
CA LYS A 19 21.06 19.47 9.22
C LYS A 19 21.97 19.67 10.43
N ALA A 20 21.45 19.48 11.65
CA ALA A 20 22.23 19.61 12.86
C ALA A 20 23.40 18.61 12.90
N PHE A 21 23.13 17.33 12.65
CA PHE A 21 24.17 16.30 12.63
C PHE A 21 25.23 16.56 11.56
N LYS A 22 24.82 17.03 10.38
CA LYS A 22 25.76 17.43 9.33
C LYS A 22 26.72 18.53 9.81
N VAL A 23 26.17 19.61 10.36
CA VAL A 23 26.98 20.73 10.88
C VAL A 23 27.89 20.27 12.02
N TYR A 24 27.40 19.40 12.92
CA TYR A 24 28.22 18.83 13.99
C TYR A 24 29.37 17.96 13.45
N ALA A 25 29.13 17.12 12.44
CA ALA A 25 30.16 16.29 11.82
C ALA A 25 31.26 17.14 11.14
N GLU A 26 30.87 18.25 10.50
CA GLU A 26 31.78 19.19 9.85
C GLU A 26 32.61 19.97 10.88
N SER A 27 31.97 20.53 11.91
CA SER A 27 32.63 21.32 12.96
C SER A 27 33.51 20.50 13.90
N VAL A 28 33.19 19.23 14.18
CA VAL A 28 34.10 18.34 14.93
C VAL A 28 35.40 18.07 14.17
N SER A 29 35.40 18.19 12.85
CA SER A 29 36.60 17.92 12.05
C SER A 29 37.67 19.01 12.15
N THR A 30 37.28 20.24 12.50
CA THR A 30 38.19 21.36 12.76
C THR A 30 38.76 21.32 14.18
N VAL A 31 38.12 20.61 15.11
CA VAL A 31 38.58 20.47 16.50
C VAL A 31 39.35 19.15 16.66
N GLY A 32 40.69 19.22 16.57
CA GLY A 32 41.57 18.05 16.51
C GLY A 32 41.34 16.98 17.59
N ARG A 33 40.95 17.37 18.81
CA ARG A 33 40.66 16.46 19.93
C ARG A 33 39.45 15.53 19.70
N TYR A 34 38.49 15.95 18.88
CA TYR A 34 37.23 15.22 18.67
C TYR A 34 37.08 14.62 17.28
N ARG A 35 38.07 14.82 16.40
CA ARG A 35 38.10 14.29 15.03
C ARG A 35 37.77 12.80 14.95
N LYS A 36 38.09 12.02 15.98
CA LYS A 36 37.74 10.58 16.09
C LYS A 36 36.23 10.31 16.05
N TYR A 37 35.36 11.25 16.42
CA TYR A 37 33.90 11.08 16.39
C TYR A 37 33.25 11.49 15.07
N LYS A 38 34.02 12.07 14.13
CA LYS A 38 33.50 12.54 12.84
C LYS A 38 32.74 11.45 12.07
N HIS A 39 33.30 10.24 12.04
CA HIS A 39 32.69 9.12 11.32
C HIS A 39 31.33 8.76 11.93
N ILE A 40 31.26 8.63 13.26
CA ILE A 40 30.02 8.31 13.98
C ILE A 40 28.92 9.35 13.71
N LEU A 41 29.25 10.65 13.78
CA LEU A 41 28.28 11.72 13.50
C LEU A 41 27.84 11.73 12.03
N ARG A 42 28.74 11.41 11.11
CA ARG A 42 28.42 11.27 9.69
C ARG A 42 27.50 10.07 9.45
N ASP A 43 27.76 8.95 10.11
CA ASP A 43 26.96 7.74 9.95
C ASP A 43 25.54 7.98 10.53
N LEU A 44 25.42 8.66 11.68
CA LEU A 44 24.14 9.13 12.22
C LEU A 44 23.40 10.10 11.29
N TYR A 45 24.13 11.06 10.69
CA TYR A 45 23.57 11.93 9.67
C TYR A 45 23.00 11.12 8.51
N GLN A 46 23.76 10.17 7.97
CA GLN A 46 23.32 9.33 6.85
C GLN A 46 22.09 8.51 7.21
N GLU A 47 22.02 7.97 8.42
CA GLU A 47 20.86 7.21 8.89
C GLU A 47 19.61 8.09 8.96
N ILE A 48 19.68 9.25 9.62
CA ILE A 48 18.55 10.18 9.72
C ILE A 48 18.16 10.75 8.36
N ASP A 49 19.13 11.04 7.49
CA ASP A 49 18.87 11.53 6.13
C ASP A 49 18.16 10.46 5.28
N SER A 50 18.52 9.18 5.46
CA SER A 50 17.85 8.06 4.82
C SER A 50 16.42 7.89 5.35
N GLU A 51 16.23 7.94 6.67
CA GLU A 51 14.90 7.86 7.28
C GLU A 51 14.02 9.05 6.90
N ARG A 52 14.60 10.24 6.68
CA ARG A 52 13.87 11.40 6.11
C ARG A 52 13.30 11.07 4.74
N ILE A 53 14.11 10.48 3.85
CA ILE A 53 13.70 10.14 2.49
C ILE A 53 12.60 9.08 2.54
N GLU A 54 12.77 8.04 3.35
CA GLU A 54 11.76 7.00 3.52
C GLU A 54 10.46 7.55 4.12
N TYR A 55 10.56 8.50 5.05
CA TYR A 55 9.40 9.17 5.63
C TYR A 55 8.66 10.02 4.60
N LEU A 56 9.39 10.75 3.76
CA LEU A 56 8.81 11.52 2.65
C LEU A 56 8.07 10.60 1.67
N ASN A 57 8.69 9.49 1.26
CA ASN A 57 8.04 8.48 0.40
C ASN A 57 6.77 7.90 1.06
N THR A 58 6.81 7.67 2.38
CA THR A 58 5.66 7.18 3.15
C THR A 58 4.55 8.24 3.22
N CYS A 59 4.91 9.52 3.34
CA CYS A 59 3.96 10.63 3.27
C CYS A 59 3.33 10.75 1.88
N GLU A 60 4.11 10.58 0.80
CA GLU A 60 3.57 10.55 -0.57
C GLU A 60 2.54 9.44 -0.73
N LEU A 61 2.83 8.22 -0.28
CA LEU A 61 1.89 7.09 -0.31
C LEU A 61 0.63 7.34 0.53
N LEU A 62 0.78 8.03 1.66
CA LEU A 62 -0.34 8.46 2.50
C LEU A 62 -1.19 9.51 1.79
N LEU A 63 -0.57 10.49 1.14
CA LEU A 63 -1.29 11.54 0.43
C LEU A 63 -1.92 11.03 -0.87
N ASP A 64 -1.36 10.03 -1.54
CA ASP A 64 -1.93 9.46 -2.77
C ASP A 64 -3.37 8.95 -2.60
N GLY A 65 -3.67 8.31 -1.47
CA GLY A 65 -5.04 7.83 -1.19
C GLY A 65 -5.94 8.87 -0.53
N ILE A 66 -5.44 10.07 -0.22
CA ILE A 66 -6.15 11.09 0.55
C ILE A 66 -6.23 12.41 -0.22
N VAL A 67 -5.42 12.67 -1.24
CA VAL A 67 -5.38 13.92 -2.00
C VAL A 67 -5.41 13.59 -3.48
N ALA A 68 -6.46 14.04 -4.18
CA ALA A 68 -6.67 13.73 -5.59
C ALA A 68 -5.90 14.68 -6.51
N ASP A 69 -5.74 15.94 -6.09
CA ASP A 69 -5.00 16.95 -6.82
C ASP A 69 -3.49 16.83 -6.53
N ASN A 70 -2.71 16.56 -7.56
CA ASN A 70 -1.25 16.50 -7.44
C ASN A 70 -0.65 17.85 -7.06
N ALA A 71 -1.25 18.98 -7.45
CA ALA A 71 -0.74 20.29 -7.08
C ALA A 71 -0.88 20.54 -5.57
N GLN A 72 -2.02 20.19 -4.97
CA GLN A 72 -2.21 20.22 -3.51
C GLN A 72 -1.23 19.31 -2.78
N LYS A 73 -1.00 18.09 -3.27
CA LYS A 73 -0.02 17.17 -2.69
C LYS A 73 1.39 17.77 -2.67
N THR A 74 1.83 18.36 -3.78
CA THR A 74 3.13 19.03 -3.86
C THR A 74 3.22 20.21 -2.89
N ARG A 75 2.17 21.02 -2.73
CA ARG A 75 2.17 22.13 -1.76
C ARG A 75 2.30 21.65 -0.31
N LEU A 76 1.58 20.59 0.06
CA LEU A 76 1.67 19.99 1.39
C LEU A 76 3.11 19.53 1.71
N LEU A 77 3.76 18.85 0.75
CA LEU A 77 5.14 18.37 0.92
C LEU A 77 6.17 19.51 0.92
N GLN A 78 5.92 20.59 0.17
CA GLN A 78 6.80 21.77 0.13
C GLN A 78 6.65 22.68 1.36
N THR A 79 5.49 22.67 2.01
CA THR A 79 5.21 23.44 3.22
C THR A 79 4.79 22.51 4.37
N PRO A 80 5.74 21.73 4.94
CA PRO A 80 5.45 20.84 6.07
C PRO A 80 4.87 21.60 7.27
N GLY A 81 3.76 21.11 7.82
CA GLY A 81 3.14 21.70 9.02
C GLY A 81 2.46 23.07 8.81
N GLY A 82 2.35 23.53 7.56
CA GLY A 82 1.61 24.74 7.21
C GLY A 82 0.09 24.59 7.38
N ASP A 83 -0.65 25.68 7.14
CA ASP A 83 -2.10 25.71 7.40
C ASP A 83 -2.92 24.71 6.56
N GLU A 84 -2.44 24.33 5.37
CA GLU A 84 -3.07 23.27 4.55
C GLU A 84 -3.11 21.91 5.29
N TRP A 85 -2.19 21.65 6.23
CA TRP A 85 -2.17 20.44 7.05
C TRP A 85 -3.21 20.47 8.18
N LYS A 86 -3.77 21.63 8.51
CA LYS A 86 -4.76 21.80 9.59
C LYS A 86 -6.20 21.63 9.11
N GLY A 87 -6.41 21.42 7.81
CA GLY A 87 -7.74 21.28 7.21
C GLY A 87 -8.49 20.04 7.73
N SER A 88 -9.67 20.25 8.32
CA SER A 88 -10.50 19.16 8.84
C SER A 88 -10.90 18.14 7.78
N GLU A 89 -11.05 18.57 6.53
CA GLU A 89 -11.37 17.69 5.41
C GLU A 89 -10.27 16.65 5.16
N LEU A 90 -9.00 17.03 5.28
CA LEU A 90 -7.88 16.12 5.04
C LEU A 90 -7.84 15.02 6.10
N GLU A 91 -8.08 15.40 7.35
CA GLU A 91 -8.17 14.49 8.48
C GLU A 91 -9.36 13.53 8.35
N ASP A 92 -10.52 14.02 7.89
CA ASP A 92 -11.70 13.18 7.69
C ASP A 92 -11.48 12.16 6.57
N ARG A 93 -10.77 12.53 5.51
CA ARG A 93 -10.36 11.62 4.43
C ARG A 93 -9.36 10.57 4.93
N LEU A 94 -8.41 10.96 5.78
CA LEU A 94 -7.48 10.05 6.45
C LEU A 94 -8.21 9.04 7.34
N LYS A 95 -9.15 9.49 8.18
CA LYS A 95 -9.99 8.63 9.02
C LYS A 95 -10.82 7.65 8.20
N ARG A 96 -11.41 8.12 7.10
CA ARG A 96 -12.15 7.25 6.17
C ARG A 96 -11.27 6.20 5.49
N ARG A 97 -10.01 6.51 5.22
CA ARG A 97 -9.07 5.56 4.61
C ARG A 97 -8.58 4.52 5.61
N LEU A 98 -8.24 4.93 6.83
CA LEU A 98 -7.64 4.05 7.83
C LEU A 98 -8.67 3.32 8.70
N VAL A 99 -9.92 3.81 8.76
CA VAL A 99 -11.07 3.27 9.50
C VAL A 99 -10.70 2.69 10.87
N GLY A 100 -10.44 1.38 10.97
CA GLY A 100 -10.14 0.68 12.22
C GLY A 100 -8.68 0.79 12.69
N SER A 101 -7.79 1.37 11.89
CA SER A 101 -6.35 1.53 12.21
C SER A 101 -5.95 2.97 12.50
N TYR A 102 -6.88 3.93 12.38
CA TYR A 102 -6.58 5.35 12.52
C TYR A 102 -5.98 5.71 13.88
N GLU A 103 -6.52 5.20 15.00
CA GLU A 103 -5.96 5.56 16.32
C GLU A 103 -4.61 4.91 16.59
N THR A 104 -4.39 3.70 16.10
CA THR A 104 -3.05 3.09 16.14
C THR A 104 -2.06 3.93 15.34
N TYR A 105 -2.45 4.33 14.12
CA TYR A 105 -1.65 5.21 13.27
C TYR A 105 -1.36 6.55 13.95
N LYS A 106 -2.37 7.17 14.57
CA LYS A 106 -2.24 8.46 15.24
C LYS A 106 -1.26 8.39 16.42
N ASN A 107 -1.38 7.35 17.24
CA ASN A 107 -0.44 7.13 18.35
C ASN A 107 1.00 6.95 17.83
N ILE A 108 1.16 6.22 16.72
CA ILE A 108 2.49 6.02 16.09
C ILE A 108 3.06 7.36 15.62
N ILE A 109 2.28 8.19 14.91
CA ILE A 109 2.78 9.46 14.38
C ILE A 109 3.10 10.46 15.52
N GLU A 110 2.31 10.46 16.58
CA GLU A 110 2.59 11.27 17.78
C GLU A 110 3.87 10.80 18.47
N ASN A 111 4.11 9.49 18.58
CA ASN A 111 5.38 8.96 19.08
C ASN A 111 6.57 9.36 18.20
N MET A 112 6.39 9.37 16.88
CA MET A 112 7.42 9.84 15.95
C MET A 112 7.72 11.32 16.16
N ASN A 113 6.69 12.16 16.32
CA ASN A 113 6.85 13.58 16.61
C ASN A 113 7.63 13.80 17.91
N ASN A 114 7.22 13.13 18.99
CA ASN A 114 7.92 13.20 20.27
C ASN A 114 9.39 12.77 20.12
N THR A 115 9.65 11.69 19.39
CA THR A 115 11.02 11.21 19.17
C THR A 115 11.88 12.25 18.44
N VAL A 116 11.34 12.88 17.39
CA VAL A 116 12.05 13.90 16.60
C VAL A 116 12.22 15.20 17.38
N GLU A 117 11.22 15.62 18.16
CA GLU A 117 11.33 16.76 19.06
C GLU A 117 12.40 16.54 20.12
N GLU A 118 12.44 15.35 20.72
CA GLU A 118 13.49 15.00 21.67
C GLU A 118 14.88 14.97 21.00
N ILE A 119 14.98 14.50 19.75
CA ILE A 119 16.22 14.55 18.97
C ILE A 119 16.66 16.02 18.83
N ASN A 120 15.74 16.91 18.41
CA ASN A 120 16.00 18.33 18.19
C ASN A 120 16.35 19.08 19.49
N ALA A 121 15.69 18.74 20.60
CA ALA A 121 15.97 19.30 21.93
C ALA A 121 17.39 18.94 22.41
N LEU A 122 17.82 17.69 22.21
CA LEU A 122 19.19 17.25 22.53
C LEU A 122 20.24 17.96 21.69
N LEU A 123 19.92 18.23 20.42
CA LEU A 123 20.77 19.00 19.51
C LEU A 123 20.78 20.50 19.85
N LYS A 124 19.98 20.93 20.84
CA LYS A 124 19.86 22.32 21.32
C LYS A 124 19.62 23.28 20.16
N LEU A 125 18.82 22.85 19.18
CA LEU A 125 18.38 23.70 18.09
C LEU A 125 17.51 24.82 18.68
N GLY A 126 17.82 26.06 18.36
CA GLY A 126 16.94 27.19 18.67
C GLY A 126 15.59 27.02 17.95
N PRO A 127 14.55 27.78 18.33
CA PRO A 127 13.27 27.79 17.60
C PRO A 127 13.41 28.18 16.11
N ASP A 128 14.54 28.75 15.71
CA ASP A 128 14.92 29.06 14.33
C ASP A 128 15.71 27.94 13.62
N GLY A 129 15.87 26.78 14.25
CA GLY A 129 16.58 25.62 13.70
C GLY A 129 18.09 25.83 13.54
N LYS A 130 18.67 26.85 14.21
CA LYS A 130 20.12 27.10 14.16
C LYS A 130 20.86 26.27 15.22
N VAL A 131 21.99 25.72 14.78
CA VAL A 131 22.91 24.96 15.63
C VAL A 131 23.81 25.94 16.38
N SER A 132 23.77 25.92 17.71
CA SER A 132 24.67 26.74 18.55
C SER A 132 26.07 26.09 18.64
N LEU A 133 26.96 26.47 17.72
CA LEU A 133 28.33 25.93 17.63
C LEU A 133 29.27 26.42 18.73
N GLU A 134 28.96 27.55 19.38
CA GLU A 134 29.75 28.14 20.46
C GLU A 134 29.97 27.17 21.65
N ARG A 135 29.06 26.21 21.84
CA ARG A 135 29.13 25.18 22.88
C ARG A 135 30.10 24.04 22.59
N LEU A 136 30.61 23.90 21.37
CA LEU A 136 31.59 22.86 21.01
C LEU A 136 32.95 23.06 21.70
N ASN A 137 33.22 24.28 22.20
CA ASN A 137 34.47 24.64 22.87
C ASN A 137 34.43 24.49 24.40
N GLN A 138 33.29 24.13 25.01
CA GLN A 138 33.14 24.00 26.46
C GLN A 138 32.95 22.52 26.87
N MET A 139 33.78 22.01 27.79
CA MET A 139 33.78 20.61 28.25
C MET A 139 32.68 20.35 29.28
N PRO A 140 31.93 19.24 29.20
CA PRO A 140 32.43 17.90 28.86
C PRO A 140 31.80 17.33 27.57
N PHE A 141 32.37 17.68 26.42
CA PHE A 141 31.83 17.31 25.12
C PHE A 141 31.98 15.82 24.77
N ALA A 142 32.95 15.08 25.31
CA ALA A 142 33.11 13.65 25.00
C ALA A 142 31.98 12.80 25.62
N GLU A 143 31.60 13.10 26.86
CA GLU A 143 30.46 12.48 27.53
C GLU A 143 29.14 12.96 26.93
N ALA A 144 29.04 14.26 26.59
CA ALA A 144 27.89 14.79 25.87
C ALA A 144 27.74 14.21 24.45
N LEU A 145 28.84 13.98 23.72
CA LEU A 145 28.83 13.33 22.41
C LEU A 145 28.51 11.85 22.53
N LEU A 146 29.09 11.14 23.47
CA LEU A 146 28.82 9.71 23.65
C LEU A 146 27.39 9.48 24.14
N SER A 147 26.89 10.32 25.05
CA SER A 147 25.50 10.28 25.47
C SER A 147 24.58 10.67 24.32
N LEU A 148 24.92 11.69 23.54
CA LEU A 148 24.17 12.08 22.34
C LEU A 148 24.19 10.96 21.30
N VAL A 149 25.33 10.37 20.98
CA VAL A 149 25.41 9.24 20.02
C VAL A 149 24.56 8.06 20.50
N LYS A 150 24.69 7.62 21.76
CA LYS A 150 23.92 6.48 22.27
C LYS A 150 22.42 6.76 22.28
N VAL A 151 22.02 7.90 22.84
CA VAL A 151 20.61 8.30 22.91
C VAL A 151 20.04 8.48 21.51
N GLN A 152 20.82 9.00 20.56
CA GLN A 152 20.36 9.23 19.20
C GLN A 152 20.31 7.97 18.35
N LEU A 153 21.22 7.00 18.54
CA LEU A 153 21.08 5.68 17.90
C LEU A 153 19.77 5.00 18.34
N ASP A 154 19.44 5.02 19.63
CA ASP A 154 18.20 4.43 20.14
C ASP A 154 16.94 5.19 19.67
N LYS A 155 17.03 6.50 19.48
CA LYS A 155 15.92 7.32 18.97
C LYS A 155 15.72 7.20 17.47
N THR A 156 16.79 7.22 16.69
CA THR A 156 16.75 6.97 15.26
C THR A 156 16.20 5.57 14.96
N ARG A 157 16.61 4.56 15.73
CA ARG A 157 16.03 3.22 15.64
C ARG A 157 14.54 3.20 15.96
N ARG A 158 14.12 3.85 17.05
CA ARG A 158 12.69 3.98 17.38
C ARG A 158 11.90 4.65 16.27
N PHE A 159 12.42 5.75 15.73
CA PHE A 159 11.80 6.45 14.60
C PHE A 159 11.62 5.52 13.39
N LYS A 160 12.66 4.76 13.03
CA LYS A 160 12.61 3.76 11.97
C LYS A 160 11.56 2.68 12.24
N ASP A 161 11.51 2.15 13.45
CA ASP A 161 10.53 1.12 13.83
C ASP A 161 9.09 1.64 13.70
N GLU A 162 8.84 2.88 14.13
CA GLU A 162 7.53 3.53 13.99
C GLU A 162 7.19 3.82 12.52
N LEU A 163 8.17 4.23 11.71
CA LEU A 163 8.01 4.42 10.28
C LEU A 163 7.59 3.12 9.58
N GLN A 164 8.21 1.99 9.93
CA GLN A 164 7.84 0.68 9.38
C GLN A 164 6.40 0.30 9.75
N ARG A 165 5.95 0.63 10.97
CA ARG A 165 4.57 0.39 11.42
C ARG A 165 3.54 1.25 10.68
N ILE A 166 3.89 2.51 10.39
CA ILE A 166 3.05 3.38 9.53
C ILE A 166 2.94 2.79 8.14
N LYS A 167 4.08 2.43 7.53
CA LYS A 167 4.11 1.85 6.19
C LYS A 167 3.26 0.59 6.11
N PHE A 168 3.34 -0.29 7.11
CA PHE A 168 2.47 -1.46 7.21
C PHE A 168 0.99 -1.08 7.31
N SER A 169 0.64 -0.12 8.17
CA SER A 169 -0.75 0.34 8.34
C SER A 169 -1.34 0.91 7.05
N ILE A 170 -0.58 1.73 6.32
CA ILE A 170 -0.99 2.30 5.03
C ILE A 170 -1.15 1.20 3.98
N ASN A 171 -0.20 0.28 3.89
CA ASN A 171 -0.27 -0.82 2.94
C ASN A 171 -1.47 -1.73 3.23
N LYS A 172 -1.75 -2.03 4.50
CA LYS A 172 -2.94 -2.77 4.91
C LYS A 172 -4.22 -2.09 4.40
N ALA A 173 -4.35 -0.78 4.59
CA ALA A 173 -5.50 -0.03 4.07
C ALA A 173 -5.62 -0.11 2.53
N ASN A 174 -4.49 -0.06 1.80
CA ASN A 174 -4.48 -0.25 0.35
C ASN A 174 -4.97 -1.64 -0.07
N TYR A 175 -4.54 -2.70 0.64
CA TYR A 175 -5.01 -4.06 0.37
C TYR A 175 -6.50 -4.21 0.67
N GLU A 176 -6.99 -3.66 1.79
CA GLU A 176 -8.40 -3.70 2.15
C GLU A 176 -9.27 -2.96 1.11
N GLU A 177 -8.84 -1.81 0.63
CA GLU A 177 -9.50 -1.07 -0.45
C GLU A 177 -9.53 -1.87 -1.76
N LEU A 178 -8.40 -2.48 -2.14
CA LEU A 178 -8.31 -3.30 -3.35
C LEU A 178 -9.23 -4.53 -3.27
N ILE A 179 -9.26 -5.22 -2.14
CA ILE A 179 -10.16 -6.36 -1.90
C ILE A 179 -11.62 -5.91 -1.97
N ALA A 180 -11.96 -4.75 -1.37
CA ALA A 180 -13.31 -4.21 -1.43
C ALA A 180 -13.72 -3.90 -2.88
N LYS A 181 -12.82 -3.34 -3.69
CA LYS A 181 -13.06 -3.06 -5.11
C LYS A 181 -13.26 -4.35 -5.92
N ILE A 182 -12.42 -5.36 -5.71
CA ILE A 182 -12.54 -6.67 -6.36
C ILE A 182 -13.88 -7.34 -5.97
N THR A 183 -14.23 -7.30 -4.69
CA THR A 183 -15.47 -7.89 -4.18
C THR A 183 -16.70 -7.19 -4.77
N ARG A 184 -16.68 -5.85 -4.87
CA ARG A 184 -17.74 -5.07 -5.54
C ARG A 184 -17.87 -5.43 -7.03
N ASN A 185 -16.74 -5.51 -7.74
CA ASN A 185 -16.77 -5.86 -9.16
C ASN A 185 -17.25 -7.32 -9.38
N ASN A 186 -16.83 -8.25 -8.53
CA ASN A 186 -17.26 -9.65 -8.61
C ASN A 186 -18.74 -9.84 -8.23
N SER A 187 -19.30 -8.99 -7.37
CA SER A 187 -20.73 -9.03 -7.03
C SER A 187 -21.61 -8.41 -8.11
N ILE A 188 -21.07 -7.52 -8.95
CA ILE A 188 -21.75 -6.97 -10.12
C ILE A 188 -21.78 -7.99 -11.27
N ASP A 189 -20.75 -8.84 -11.42
CA ASP A 189 -20.54 -9.61 -12.66
C ASP A 189 -20.78 -11.13 -12.58
N ARG A 190 -21.55 -11.64 -11.61
CA ARG A 190 -21.97 -13.06 -11.63
C ARG A 190 -23.40 -13.29 -11.19
N LYS A 191 -24.36 -13.13 -12.11
CA LYS A 191 -25.36 -14.20 -12.27
C LYS A 191 -24.57 -15.41 -12.78
N LEU A 192 -24.05 -16.22 -11.85
CA LEU A 192 -23.57 -17.55 -12.21
C LEU A 192 -24.68 -18.20 -13.06
N PRO A 193 -24.36 -18.75 -14.25
CA PRO A 193 -25.37 -19.44 -15.04
C PRO A 193 -26.01 -20.48 -14.15
N ASP A 194 -27.34 -20.48 -14.07
CA ASP A 194 -28.05 -21.46 -13.27
C ASP A 194 -27.78 -22.85 -13.87
N PHE A 195 -26.81 -23.54 -13.29
CA PHE A 195 -26.34 -24.85 -13.74
C PHE A 195 -27.48 -25.84 -13.77
N GLU A 196 -28.50 -25.66 -12.93
CA GLU A 196 -29.69 -26.50 -12.91
C GLU A 196 -30.54 -26.26 -14.16
N ILE A 197 -30.69 -25.00 -14.59
CA ILE A 197 -31.40 -24.67 -15.83
C ILE A 197 -30.63 -25.18 -17.05
N ILE A 198 -29.31 -24.98 -17.10
CA ILE A 198 -28.47 -25.48 -18.20
C ILE A 198 -28.56 -27.02 -18.28
N GLN A 199 -28.46 -27.71 -17.15
CA GLN A 199 -28.57 -29.16 -17.08
C GLN A 199 -29.96 -29.64 -17.50
N LYS A 200 -31.04 -29.03 -16.99
CA LYS A 200 -32.42 -29.36 -17.38
C LYS A 200 -32.65 -29.16 -18.87
N THR A 201 -32.10 -28.09 -19.45
CA THR A 201 -32.22 -27.78 -20.87
C THR A 201 -31.44 -28.80 -21.71
N ALA A 202 -30.20 -29.14 -21.31
CA ALA A 202 -29.40 -30.16 -21.98
C ALA A 202 -30.07 -31.54 -21.94
N ILE A 203 -30.66 -31.93 -20.80
CA ILE A 203 -31.41 -33.19 -20.66
C ILE A 203 -32.64 -33.20 -21.58
N LYS A 204 -33.40 -32.09 -21.66
CA LYS A 204 -34.56 -31.98 -22.55
C LYS A 204 -34.17 -32.11 -24.03
N VAL A 205 -33.09 -31.44 -24.44
CA VAL A 205 -32.56 -31.53 -25.81
C VAL A 205 -32.10 -32.96 -26.11
N TYR A 206 -31.35 -33.58 -25.20
CA TYR A 206 -30.91 -34.96 -25.33
C TYR A 206 -32.10 -35.94 -25.45
N ASN A 207 -33.12 -35.82 -24.60
CA ASN A 207 -34.29 -36.67 -24.65
C ASN A 207 -35.10 -36.46 -25.94
N ALA A 208 -35.25 -35.22 -26.41
CA ALA A 208 -35.94 -34.93 -27.67
C ALA A 208 -35.18 -35.54 -28.87
N LEU A 209 -33.86 -35.43 -28.88
CA LEU A 209 -33.01 -36.02 -29.90
C LEU A 209 -33.01 -37.55 -29.85
N SER A 210 -32.93 -38.16 -28.66
CA SER A 210 -32.93 -39.62 -28.50
C SER A 210 -34.27 -40.25 -28.91
N THR A 211 -35.38 -39.58 -28.58
CA THR A 211 -36.73 -40.03 -28.95
C THR A 211 -36.95 -39.98 -30.46
N HIS A 212 -36.45 -38.94 -31.14
CA HIS A 212 -36.60 -38.81 -32.59
C HIS A 212 -35.60 -39.61 -33.42
N LEU A 213 -34.41 -39.89 -32.89
CA LEU A 213 -33.37 -40.63 -33.61
C LEU A 213 -33.37 -42.14 -33.30
N GLN A 214 -34.34 -42.65 -32.52
CA GLN A 214 -34.36 -44.03 -32.01
C GLN A 214 -33.01 -44.46 -31.43
N TRP A 215 -32.34 -43.53 -30.75
CA TRP A 215 -31.01 -43.76 -30.22
C TRP A 215 -31.12 -44.47 -28.87
N THR A 216 -30.83 -45.77 -28.84
CA THR A 216 -30.64 -46.50 -27.59
C THR A 216 -29.16 -46.44 -27.19
N PRO A 217 -28.82 -45.77 -26.07
CA PRO A 217 -27.45 -45.81 -25.60
C PRO A 217 -27.17 -47.21 -25.04
N THR A 218 -26.18 -47.90 -25.60
CA THR A 218 -25.49 -48.98 -24.87
C THR A 218 -24.64 -48.35 -23.78
N VAL A 219 -25.27 -48.06 -22.64
CA VAL A 219 -24.55 -47.61 -21.45
C VAL A 219 -23.95 -48.84 -20.80
N ASP A 220 -22.68 -49.14 -21.08
CA ASP A 220 -21.90 -50.01 -20.20
C ASP A 220 -21.85 -49.32 -18.83
N ALA A 221 -22.38 -49.99 -17.81
CA ALA A 221 -22.44 -49.43 -16.45
C ALA A 221 -21.04 -49.01 -15.99
N PRO A 222 -20.86 -47.76 -15.51
CA PRO A 222 -19.56 -47.27 -15.09
C PRO A 222 -19.09 -48.04 -13.85
N LYS A 223 -17.98 -48.77 -13.96
CA LYS A 223 -17.46 -49.58 -12.86
C LYS A 223 -16.93 -48.74 -11.67
N LYS A 224 -16.70 -47.42 -11.83
CA LYS A 224 -16.32 -46.48 -10.75
C LYS A 224 -16.75 -45.03 -11.05
N LYS A 225 -16.99 -44.24 -9.99
CA LYS A 225 -17.25 -42.79 -10.05
C LYS A 225 -16.03 -42.07 -10.64
N GLY A 226 -16.17 -41.48 -11.82
CA GLY A 226 -15.18 -40.57 -12.43
C GLY A 226 -14.77 -40.87 -13.88
N ASP A 227 -15.11 -42.04 -14.42
CA ASP A 227 -14.77 -42.36 -15.81
C ASP A 227 -15.87 -41.90 -16.79
N ILE A 228 -15.53 -40.93 -17.65
CA ILE A 228 -16.30 -40.62 -18.86
C ILE A 228 -15.56 -41.27 -20.03
N ARG A 229 -15.99 -42.46 -20.47
CA ARG A 229 -15.61 -42.99 -21.78
C ARG A 229 -16.69 -42.64 -22.81
N VAL A 230 -16.30 -41.93 -23.86
CA VAL A 230 -17.16 -41.70 -25.02
C VAL A 230 -17.20 -43.00 -25.83
N SER A 231 -18.36 -43.67 -25.86
CA SER A 231 -18.55 -44.88 -26.66
C SER A 231 -18.61 -44.53 -28.16
N LYS A 232 -17.96 -45.35 -29.00
CA LYS A 232 -17.98 -45.21 -30.45
C LYS A 232 -19.41 -45.34 -30.97
N CYS A 233 -19.92 -44.32 -31.66
CA CYS A 233 -21.20 -44.37 -32.36
C CYS A 233 -21.06 -45.12 -33.69
N GLN A 234 -21.79 -46.22 -33.85
CA GLN A 234 -22.15 -46.78 -35.16
C GLN A 234 -23.54 -46.24 -35.52
N CYS A 235 -23.61 -45.33 -36.49
CA CYS A 235 -24.89 -44.90 -37.07
C CYS A 235 -24.95 -45.34 -38.54
N SER A 236 -25.90 -46.22 -38.86
CA SER A 236 -26.36 -46.46 -40.23
C SER A 236 -27.23 -45.29 -40.67
N ILE A 237 -26.62 -44.20 -41.14
CA ILE A 237 -27.35 -43.09 -41.78
C ILE A 237 -27.80 -43.57 -43.16
N LYS A 238 -29.02 -44.10 -43.27
CA LYS A 238 -29.67 -44.36 -44.57
C LYS A 238 -31.03 -43.71 -44.78
N GLN A 239 -31.57 -42.92 -43.84
CA GLN A 239 -32.94 -42.37 -44.00
C GLN A 239 -33.11 -40.86 -43.82
N LEU A 240 -32.08 -40.06 -43.53
CA LEU A 240 -32.27 -38.62 -43.29
C LEU A 240 -31.79 -37.67 -44.42
N LEU A 241 -31.35 -38.19 -45.56
CA LEU A 241 -31.03 -37.36 -46.73
C LEU A 241 -32.09 -37.54 -47.83
N HIS A 242 -33.30 -36.99 -47.60
CA HIS A 242 -34.23 -36.72 -48.70
C HIS A 242 -34.00 -35.27 -49.19
N PRO A 243 -33.71 -35.01 -50.48
CA PRO A 243 -33.15 -33.73 -50.95
C PRO A 243 -34.07 -32.49 -50.89
N ARG A 244 -35.27 -32.58 -50.30
CA ARG A 244 -36.30 -31.54 -50.44
C ARG A 244 -36.33 -30.45 -49.35
N ARG A 245 -35.57 -30.57 -48.26
CA ARG A 245 -35.58 -29.57 -47.16
C ARG A 245 -34.35 -28.64 -47.09
N LEU A 246 -33.38 -28.79 -47.99
CA LEU A 246 -32.18 -27.94 -48.04
C LEU A 246 -32.35 -26.64 -48.86
N LYS A 247 -33.52 -26.38 -49.45
CA LYS A 247 -33.77 -25.18 -50.26
C LYS A 247 -34.35 -23.97 -49.51
N SER A 248 -34.71 -24.08 -48.23
CA SER A 248 -35.30 -22.94 -47.48
C SER A 248 -34.29 -22.14 -46.62
N LEU A 249 -33.00 -22.46 -46.68
CA LEU A 249 -31.94 -21.80 -45.88
C LEU A 249 -30.94 -21.00 -46.73
N LYS A 250 -31.34 -20.54 -47.92
CA LYS A 250 -30.57 -19.54 -48.68
C LYS A 250 -31.47 -18.35 -49.04
N ASN A 251 -31.52 -17.36 -48.15
CA ASN A 251 -31.59 -15.97 -48.59
C ASN A 251 -31.12 -15.02 -47.46
N PRO A 252 -29.98 -14.32 -47.62
CA PRO A 252 -29.58 -13.20 -46.80
C PRO A 252 -29.96 -11.88 -47.51
N GLN A 253 -30.87 -11.11 -46.93
CA GLN A 253 -31.08 -9.69 -47.27
C GLN A 253 -31.30 -8.94 -45.95
N LEU A 254 -30.24 -8.30 -45.47
CA LEU A 254 -30.27 -7.22 -44.49
C LEU A 254 -30.50 -5.93 -45.27
N VAL A 255 -31.57 -5.22 -44.95
CA VAL A 255 -31.72 -3.76 -45.09
C VAL A 255 -31.88 -3.22 -43.68
#